data_AF-A0A813BES1-F1
#
_entry.id   AF-A0A813BES1-F1
#
_cell.length_a   1.000
_cell.length_b   1.000
_cell.length_c   1.000
_cell.angle_alpha   90.00
_cell.angle_beta   90.00
_cell.angle_gamma   90.00
#
_symmetry.space_group_name_H-M   'P 1'
#
loop_
_entity.id
_entity.type
_entity.pdbx_description
1 polymer ?
#
loop_
_entity_poly.entity_id
_entity_poly.type
_entity_poly.pdbx_seq_one_letter_code
_entity_poly.pdbx_strand_id
1 'polypeptide(L)'
;MQAQDGRQLHGPLTKLVAVLAQVGWCILEPPQVLDHEGLQHNFVQMPMPLLRRLLEHAWLQYTARCHVHRKAMADLRGLDPALLRADTKRMSALDVARYASVRAGAFLFGHQHSQFDLTQTGLCEHCQVPDTVEHRICHCPLNRELRDGYQWAVDRWGTLPKSLTHHLLPAANPFLPALRRCLHQIVDTTGVFFCSGFGLGWQQLFTDGACTQHVHPDFALAGWGLVHAQHHTAVACGMLPGILQSAPRAEITAMTSAARWALQTGLPCMVWTDALNVANGVAAVQSGGTMNEDEDADLWSPLTGLLSQLEPSRFLVRHTPSHLDTQLTEGPFEDWLAGYNGHADVLAGIATRNRPQLLVEAFEAASSYYQDTLELLRAFRSIFFGIADKRQTARGRTTAAEGDTWEPRVPTPCTVPRRLEIEATLPLNWSQTLATIRSDFPVDFVRSICEFIFQQDASATEAYELSWLELVFALHLEDRAQYPVSGPDGKWCSASLLAFRPPAPTVAGRLSIIRKAMRPVLHGLNLQSLMVQGIDRSDFGIGFRLDGLVVGVDSELFLRARASLGRFVQGRSVGTKAALARPI
;
A
#
# COMPACT_ATOMS: atom_id res chain seq x y z
N MET A 1 -19.23 -21.43 32.47
CA MET A 1 -19.09 -20.02 32.03
C MET A 1 -20.43 -19.33 32.30
N GLN A 2 -20.48 -18.37 33.21
CA GLN A 2 -21.72 -17.63 33.48
C GLN A 2 -22.18 -16.96 32.18
N ALA A 3 -23.42 -17.20 31.79
CA ALA A 3 -24.06 -16.54 30.67
C ALA A 3 -23.90 -15.02 30.84
N GLN A 4 -23.25 -14.37 29.86
CA GLN A 4 -23.19 -12.91 29.83
C GLN A 4 -24.63 -12.39 29.66
N ASP A 5 -25.21 -11.92 30.77
CA ASP A 5 -26.38 -11.02 30.80
C ASP A 5 -26.12 -9.91 29.79
N GLY A 6 -26.93 -9.82 28.73
CA GLY A 6 -26.77 -9.01 27.51
C GLY A 6 -26.64 -7.48 27.69
N ARG A 7 -26.11 -7.01 28.80
CA ARG A 7 -25.62 -5.66 29.04
C ARG A 7 -24.29 -5.47 28.32
N GLN A 8 -24.32 -4.74 27.19
CA GLN A 8 -23.09 -4.20 26.58
C GLN A 8 -22.39 -3.28 27.59
N LEU A 9 -21.35 -3.78 28.24
CA LEU A 9 -20.49 -2.96 29.10
C LEU A 9 -19.72 -1.96 28.22
N HIS A 10 -19.73 -0.67 28.55
CA HIS A 10 -18.89 0.30 27.85
C HIS A 10 -17.41 0.01 28.17
N GLY A 11 -16.61 -0.26 27.14
CA GLY A 11 -15.19 -0.55 27.31
C GLY A 11 -14.47 -0.93 26.01
N PRO A 12 -13.12 -0.90 26.00
CA PRO A 12 -12.31 -1.19 24.81
C PRO A 12 -12.56 -2.59 24.27
N LEU A 13 -12.76 -3.59 25.14
CA LEU A 13 -13.06 -4.97 24.74
C LEU A 13 -14.43 -5.11 24.04
N THR A 14 -15.46 -4.44 24.55
CA THR A 14 -16.79 -4.42 23.89
C THR A 14 -16.71 -3.77 22.52
N LYS A 15 -15.91 -2.69 22.39
CA LYS A 15 -15.68 -2.06 21.09
C LYS A 15 -14.91 -2.99 20.14
N LEU A 16 -13.89 -3.69 20.64
CA LEU A 16 -13.15 -4.68 19.86
C LEU A 16 -14.07 -5.79 19.35
N VAL A 17 -14.89 -6.39 20.21
CA VAL A 17 -15.90 -7.40 19.83
C VAL A 17 -16.82 -6.86 18.74
N ALA A 18 -17.33 -5.64 18.89
CA ALA A 18 -18.21 -5.03 17.90
C ALA A 18 -17.50 -4.81 16.54
N VAL A 19 -16.24 -4.37 16.55
CA VAL A 19 -15.45 -4.14 15.32
C VAL A 19 -15.09 -5.45 14.64
N LEU A 20 -14.68 -6.48 15.40
CA LEU A 20 -14.43 -7.82 14.85
C LEU A 20 -15.69 -8.41 14.23
N ALA A 21 -16.83 -8.30 14.90
CA ALA A 21 -18.11 -8.80 14.39
C ALA A 21 -18.52 -8.13 13.06
N GLN A 22 -18.24 -6.84 12.88
CA GLN A 22 -18.53 -6.12 11.62
C GLN A 22 -17.82 -6.76 10.42
N VAL A 23 -16.57 -7.19 10.59
CA VAL A 23 -15.79 -7.81 9.52
C VAL A 23 -15.95 -9.34 9.47
N GLY A 24 -16.90 -9.89 10.23
CA GLY A 24 -17.20 -11.33 10.23
C GLY A 24 -16.27 -12.17 11.10
N TRP A 25 -15.52 -11.56 12.01
CA TRP A 25 -14.74 -12.29 13.02
C TRP A 25 -15.56 -12.44 14.30
N CYS A 26 -15.34 -13.53 15.03
CA CYS A 26 -15.91 -13.71 16.36
C CYS A 26 -14.87 -14.19 17.36
N ILE A 27 -15.11 -13.89 18.64
CA ILE A 27 -14.31 -14.43 19.74
C ILE A 27 -14.96 -15.76 20.16
N LEU A 28 -14.19 -16.85 20.12
CA LEU A 28 -14.66 -18.17 20.57
C LEU A 28 -14.55 -18.24 22.09
N GLU A 29 -13.31 -18.21 22.56
CA GLU A 29 -12.91 -18.11 23.96
C GLU A 29 -11.60 -17.31 23.99
N PRO A 30 -11.45 -16.22 24.76
CA PRO A 30 -10.18 -15.48 24.77
C PRO A 30 -8.98 -16.39 25.12
N PRO A 31 -7.84 -16.31 24.39
CA PRO A 31 -7.51 -15.38 23.30
C PRO A 31 -7.87 -15.89 21.88
N GLN A 32 -8.61 -16.98 21.75
CA GLN A 32 -8.99 -17.58 20.47
C GLN A 32 -10.08 -16.78 19.74
N VAL A 33 -9.83 -16.52 18.46
CA VAL A 33 -10.77 -15.89 17.54
C VAL A 33 -10.99 -16.77 16.32
N LEU A 34 -12.18 -16.68 15.74
CA LEU A 34 -12.52 -17.26 14.45
C LEU A 34 -12.59 -16.12 13.44
N ASP A 35 -11.85 -16.24 12.33
CA ASP A 35 -11.89 -15.25 11.27
C ASP A 35 -13.09 -15.45 10.32
N HIS A 36 -13.24 -14.51 9.39
CA HIS A 36 -14.28 -14.51 8.36
C HIS A 36 -14.24 -15.70 7.38
N GLU A 37 -13.17 -16.48 7.33
CA GLU A 37 -13.01 -17.71 6.53
C GLU A 37 -13.24 -18.98 7.36
N GLY A 38 -13.52 -18.83 8.66
CA GLY A 38 -13.72 -19.94 9.59
C GLY A 38 -12.42 -20.57 10.09
N LEU A 39 -11.30 -19.85 10.03
CA LEU A 39 -10.02 -20.30 10.58
C LEU A 39 -9.86 -19.79 12.01
N GLN A 40 -9.39 -20.67 12.90
CA GLN A 40 -9.18 -20.35 14.31
C GLN A 40 -7.75 -19.85 14.52
N HIS A 41 -7.62 -18.78 15.30
CA HIS A 41 -6.32 -18.20 15.61
C HIS A 41 -6.21 -17.77 17.07
N ASN A 42 -5.01 -17.87 17.62
CA ASN A 42 -4.70 -17.20 18.88
C ASN A 42 -4.41 -15.72 18.60
N PHE A 43 -5.30 -14.83 19.02
CA PHE A 43 -5.22 -13.39 18.73
C PHE A 43 -3.98 -12.71 19.32
N VAL A 44 -3.43 -13.24 20.42
CA VAL A 44 -2.26 -12.68 21.10
C VAL A 44 -0.95 -13.17 20.48
N GLN A 45 -0.93 -14.42 20.01
CA GLN A 45 0.27 -15.04 19.43
C GLN A 45 0.35 -14.87 17.90
N MET A 46 -0.72 -14.41 17.26
CA MET A 46 -0.74 -14.20 15.82
C MET A 46 0.29 -13.14 15.42
N PRO A 47 1.15 -13.40 14.42
CA PRO A 47 2.06 -12.38 13.90
C PRO A 47 1.29 -11.17 13.39
N MET A 48 1.75 -9.97 13.72
CA MET A 48 1.14 -8.72 13.25
C MET A 48 0.97 -8.68 11.71
N PRO A 49 1.93 -9.18 10.89
CA PRO A 49 1.72 -9.26 9.44
C PRO A 49 0.54 -10.17 9.03
N LEU A 50 0.30 -11.27 9.74
CA LEU A 50 -0.83 -12.16 9.49
C LEU A 50 -2.14 -11.47 9.87
N LEU A 51 -2.19 -10.85 11.06
CA LEU A 51 -3.35 -10.14 11.56
C LEU A 51 -3.79 -9.04 10.57
N ARG A 52 -2.85 -8.20 10.15
CA ARG A 52 -3.11 -7.14 9.16
C ARG A 52 -3.63 -7.71 7.83
N ARG A 53 -3.03 -8.79 7.35
CA ARG A 53 -3.44 -9.45 6.10
C ARG A 53 -4.87 -9.97 6.20
N LEU A 54 -5.19 -10.74 7.25
CA LEU A 54 -6.52 -11.32 7.41
C LEU A 54 -7.59 -10.23 7.64
N LEU A 55 -7.26 -9.18 8.41
CA LEU A 55 -8.16 -8.03 8.61
C LEU A 55 -8.39 -7.22 7.33
N GLU A 56 -7.37 -7.04 6.48
CA GLU A 56 -7.55 -6.41 5.17
C GLU A 56 -8.52 -7.21 4.29
N HIS A 57 -8.36 -8.53 4.20
CA HIS A 57 -9.30 -9.39 3.46
C HIS A 57 -10.72 -9.29 4.03
N ALA A 58 -10.86 -9.35 5.36
CA ALA A 58 -12.15 -9.26 6.04
C ALA A 58 -12.83 -7.90 5.82
N TRP A 59 -12.08 -6.80 5.89
CA TRP A 59 -12.57 -5.45 5.62
C TRP A 59 -13.02 -5.27 4.16
N LEU A 60 -12.26 -5.81 3.22
CA LEU A 60 -12.62 -5.79 1.80
C LEU A 60 -13.86 -6.63 1.50
N GLN A 61 -14.04 -7.76 2.19
CA GLN A 61 -15.29 -8.53 2.14
C GLN A 61 -16.47 -7.74 2.71
N TYR A 62 -16.30 -7.12 3.88
CA TYR A 62 -17.33 -6.28 4.49
C TYR A 62 -17.73 -5.10 3.57
N THR A 63 -16.75 -4.41 3.00
CA THR A 63 -16.97 -3.28 2.10
C THR A 63 -17.78 -3.69 0.88
N ALA A 64 -17.43 -4.81 0.24
CA ALA A 64 -18.20 -5.34 -0.88
C ALA A 64 -19.66 -5.63 -0.50
N ARG A 65 -19.88 -6.29 0.65
CA ARG A 65 -21.22 -6.61 1.17
C ARG A 65 -22.07 -5.36 1.39
N CYS A 66 -21.47 -4.25 1.86
CA CYS A 66 -22.18 -2.98 2.04
C CYS A 66 -22.69 -2.37 0.72
N HIS A 67 -22.16 -2.78 -0.43
CA HIS A 67 -22.48 -2.20 -1.73
C HIS A 67 -23.31 -3.11 -2.66
N VAL A 68 -23.64 -4.34 -2.26
CA VAL A 68 -24.41 -5.29 -3.09
C VAL A 68 -25.82 -4.81 -3.42
N HIS A 69 -26.35 -3.83 -2.69
CA HIS A 69 -27.64 -3.19 -3.00
C HIS A 69 -27.61 -2.41 -4.33
N ARG A 70 -26.43 -2.08 -4.86
CA ARG A 70 -26.28 -1.41 -6.17
C ARG A 70 -26.35 -2.45 -7.29
N LYS A 71 -27.19 -2.19 -8.31
CA LYS A 71 -27.42 -3.12 -9.44
C LYS A 71 -26.14 -3.59 -10.16
N ALA A 72 -25.12 -2.73 -10.27
CA ALA A 72 -23.85 -3.05 -10.92
C ALA A 72 -22.81 -3.72 -9.99
N MET A 73 -23.14 -3.88 -8.70
CA MET A 73 -22.29 -4.49 -7.67
C MET A 73 -22.99 -5.67 -6.98
N ALA A 74 -24.17 -6.08 -7.44
CA ALA A 74 -24.96 -7.15 -6.81
C ALA A 74 -24.26 -8.52 -6.84
N ASP A 75 -23.33 -8.70 -7.78
CA ASP A 75 -22.48 -9.89 -7.93
C ASP A 75 -21.08 -9.74 -7.30
N LEU A 76 -20.79 -8.61 -6.66
CA LEU A 76 -19.50 -8.38 -6.01
C LEU A 76 -19.40 -9.18 -4.71
N ARG A 77 -18.66 -10.29 -4.77
CA ARG A 77 -18.38 -11.16 -3.63
C ARG A 77 -16.99 -10.87 -3.07
N GLY A 78 -16.91 -9.89 -2.17
CA GLY A 78 -15.62 -9.42 -1.66
C GLY A 78 -14.79 -8.70 -2.72
N LEU A 79 -13.60 -8.25 -2.34
CA LEU A 79 -12.63 -7.64 -3.25
C LEU A 79 -11.28 -8.34 -3.08
N ASP A 80 -10.61 -8.61 -4.20
CA ASP A 80 -9.28 -9.22 -4.18
C ASP A 80 -8.19 -8.15 -4.04
N PRO A 81 -7.46 -8.08 -2.91
CA PRO A 81 -6.44 -7.05 -2.70
C PRO A 81 -5.26 -7.16 -3.67
N ALA A 82 -4.90 -8.38 -4.08
CA ALA A 82 -3.80 -8.63 -4.99
C ALA A 82 -4.11 -8.08 -6.38
N LEU A 83 -5.30 -8.38 -6.90
CA LEU A 83 -5.78 -7.87 -8.19
C LEU A 83 -6.07 -6.37 -8.14
N LEU A 84 -6.57 -5.85 -7.01
CA LEU A 84 -6.83 -4.42 -6.86
C LEU A 84 -5.55 -3.58 -6.99
N ARG A 85 -4.42 -4.10 -6.48
CA ARG A 85 -3.09 -3.46 -6.50
C ARG A 85 -2.26 -3.83 -7.72
N ALA A 86 -2.67 -4.84 -8.49
CA ALA A 86 -1.91 -5.33 -9.63
C ALA A 86 -1.61 -4.21 -10.64
N ASP A 87 -0.36 -4.17 -11.09
CA ASP A 87 0.21 -3.18 -12.02
C ASP A 87 0.14 -1.70 -11.61
N THR A 88 -0.41 -1.35 -10.44
CA THR A 88 -0.61 0.05 -10.06
C THR A 88 0.69 0.86 -10.04
N LYS A 89 1.81 0.25 -9.63
CA LYS A 89 3.14 0.87 -9.66
C LYS A 89 3.68 1.16 -11.08
N ARG A 90 3.12 0.51 -12.10
CA ARG A 90 3.49 0.68 -13.52
C ARG A 90 2.57 1.67 -14.24
N MET A 91 1.48 2.11 -13.61
CA MET A 91 0.53 3.04 -14.22
C MET A 91 1.00 4.49 -14.11
N SER A 92 0.71 5.29 -15.13
CA SER A 92 0.87 6.73 -15.05
C SER A 92 -0.14 7.34 -14.07
N ALA A 93 0.12 8.57 -13.60
CA ALA A 93 -0.83 9.28 -12.73
C ALA A 93 -2.22 9.46 -13.39
N LEU A 94 -2.24 9.68 -14.72
CA LEU A 94 -3.48 9.79 -15.49
C LEU A 94 -4.25 8.47 -15.51
N ASP A 95 -3.56 7.35 -15.70
CA ASP A 95 -4.17 6.03 -15.70
C ASP A 95 -4.71 5.65 -14.33
N VAL A 96 -3.99 5.98 -13.25
CA VAL A 96 -4.50 5.81 -11.87
C VAL A 96 -5.79 6.60 -11.66
N ALA A 97 -5.84 7.85 -12.14
CA ALA A 97 -7.05 8.68 -12.03
C ALA A 97 -8.22 8.13 -12.86
N ARG A 98 -7.95 7.64 -14.08
CA ARG A 98 -8.95 6.96 -14.93
C ARG A 98 -9.46 5.70 -14.25
N TYR A 99 -8.56 4.90 -13.70
CA TYR A 99 -8.90 3.66 -13.03
C TYR A 99 -9.79 3.90 -11.81
N ALA A 100 -9.43 4.87 -10.97
CA ALA A 100 -10.22 5.29 -9.83
C ALA A 100 -11.60 5.81 -10.25
N SER A 101 -11.69 6.54 -11.37
CA SER A 101 -12.96 7.05 -11.90
C SER A 101 -13.90 5.92 -12.34
N VAL A 102 -13.37 4.90 -13.01
CA VAL A 102 -14.14 3.71 -13.41
C VAL A 102 -14.65 2.95 -12.17
N ARG A 103 -13.76 2.71 -11.19
CA ARG A 103 -14.09 2.01 -9.94
C ARG A 103 -15.10 2.75 -9.07
N ALA A 104 -15.04 4.09 -9.05
CA ALA A 104 -16.01 4.92 -8.33
C ALA A 104 -17.40 4.90 -8.98
N GLY A 105 -17.51 4.38 -10.21
CA GLY A 105 -18.75 4.42 -10.98
C GLY A 105 -19.09 5.84 -11.43
N ALA A 106 -18.08 6.66 -11.73
CA ALA A 106 -18.31 7.96 -12.35
C ALA A 106 -19.16 7.78 -13.62
N PHE A 107 -20.03 8.75 -13.92
CA PHE A 107 -20.84 8.69 -15.13
C PHE A 107 -19.93 8.83 -16.36
N LEU A 108 -19.51 7.71 -16.93
CA LEU A 108 -18.59 7.68 -18.07
C LEU A 108 -19.32 7.83 -19.40
N PHE A 109 -20.60 7.47 -19.47
CA PHE A 109 -21.34 7.35 -20.73
C PHE A 109 -22.74 7.98 -20.65
N GLY A 110 -23.23 8.43 -21.81
CA GLY A 110 -24.40 9.32 -21.89
C GLY A 110 -25.68 8.75 -21.29
N HIS A 111 -25.90 7.44 -21.38
CA HIS A 111 -27.13 6.80 -20.87
C HIS A 111 -27.33 6.98 -19.36
N GLN A 112 -26.23 7.02 -18.58
CA GLN A 112 -26.34 7.27 -17.15
C GLN A 112 -26.55 8.76 -16.85
N HIS A 113 -25.91 9.66 -17.62
CA HIS A 113 -26.09 11.11 -17.49
C HIS A 113 -27.53 11.52 -17.80
N SER A 114 -28.17 10.94 -18.82
CA SER A 114 -29.54 11.30 -19.22
C SER A 114 -30.61 11.00 -18.16
N GLN A 115 -30.29 10.21 -17.14
CA GLN A 115 -31.18 9.98 -15.99
C GLN A 115 -31.22 11.17 -15.03
N PHE A 116 -30.19 12.03 -15.08
CA PHE A 116 -30.01 13.18 -14.18
C PHE A 116 -30.00 14.52 -14.93
N ASP A 117 -29.66 14.50 -16.22
CA ASP A 117 -29.62 15.66 -17.11
C ASP A 117 -30.53 15.42 -18.32
N LEU A 118 -31.70 16.06 -18.33
CA LEU A 118 -32.70 15.95 -19.39
C LEU A 118 -32.22 16.54 -20.73
N THR A 119 -31.12 17.29 -20.75
CA THR A 119 -30.51 17.80 -22.00
C THR A 119 -29.69 16.74 -22.73
N GLN A 120 -29.36 15.63 -22.06
CA GLN A 120 -28.60 14.52 -22.64
C GLN A 120 -29.57 13.50 -23.25
N THR A 121 -29.33 13.13 -24.51
CA THR A 121 -30.16 12.12 -25.21
C THR A 121 -29.99 10.71 -24.65
N GLY A 122 -28.88 10.43 -23.99
CA GLY A 122 -28.53 9.09 -23.50
C GLY A 122 -28.10 8.12 -24.60
N LEU A 123 -27.98 8.59 -25.85
CA LEU A 123 -27.64 7.79 -27.02
C LEU A 123 -26.18 8.01 -27.45
N CYS A 124 -25.60 7.00 -28.10
CA CYS A 124 -24.25 7.10 -28.64
C CYS A 124 -24.25 8.03 -29.86
N GLU A 125 -23.40 9.05 -29.83
CA GLU A 125 -23.20 10.01 -30.94
C GLU A 125 -22.94 9.35 -32.31
N HIS A 126 -22.30 8.18 -32.34
CA HIS A 126 -21.94 7.51 -33.60
C HIS A 126 -23.02 6.57 -34.14
N CYS A 127 -23.69 5.79 -33.29
CA CYS A 127 -24.60 4.71 -33.73
C CYS A 127 -26.01 4.81 -33.16
N GLN A 128 -26.30 5.85 -32.38
CA GLN A 128 -27.64 6.23 -31.91
C GLN A 128 -28.37 5.16 -31.08
N VAL A 129 -27.65 4.18 -30.54
CA VAL A 129 -28.16 3.22 -29.54
C VAL A 129 -27.86 3.72 -28.11
N PRO A 130 -28.49 3.19 -27.06
CA PRO A 130 -28.20 3.58 -25.68
C PRO A 130 -26.70 3.57 -25.35
N ASP A 131 -26.17 4.70 -24.87
CA ASP A 131 -24.74 4.88 -24.60
C ASP A 131 -24.33 4.24 -23.26
N THR A 132 -24.33 2.92 -23.21
CA THR A 132 -23.96 2.12 -22.03
C THR A 132 -22.49 1.72 -22.04
N VAL A 133 -21.98 1.28 -20.89
CA VAL A 133 -20.63 0.71 -20.77
C VAL A 133 -20.46 -0.49 -21.70
N GLU A 134 -21.40 -1.44 -21.64
CA GLU A 134 -21.41 -2.63 -22.48
C GLU A 134 -21.43 -2.27 -23.97
N HIS A 135 -22.28 -1.32 -24.38
CA HIS A 135 -22.27 -0.84 -25.75
C HIS A 135 -20.87 -0.31 -26.15
N ARG A 136 -20.29 0.59 -25.35
CA ARG A 136 -19.01 1.24 -25.68
C ARG A 136 -17.84 0.28 -25.73
N ILE A 137 -17.84 -0.71 -24.85
CA ILE A 137 -16.76 -1.69 -24.77
C ILE A 137 -16.97 -2.78 -25.82
N CYS A 138 -18.16 -3.36 -25.94
CA CYS A 138 -18.37 -4.60 -26.69
C CYS A 138 -18.87 -4.40 -28.13
N HIS A 139 -19.66 -3.36 -28.39
CA HIS A 139 -20.46 -3.29 -29.63
C HIS A 139 -20.16 -2.05 -30.48
N CYS A 140 -19.77 -0.93 -29.87
CA CYS A 140 -19.69 0.37 -30.54
C CYS A 140 -18.70 0.33 -31.71
N PRO A 141 -19.13 0.58 -32.97
CA PRO A 141 -18.25 0.52 -34.14
C PRO A 141 -17.06 1.47 -34.05
N LEU A 142 -17.25 2.64 -33.44
CA LEU A 142 -16.20 3.64 -33.20
C LEU A 142 -15.00 3.10 -32.42
N ASN A 143 -15.24 2.12 -31.53
CA ASN A 143 -14.24 1.55 -30.65
C ASN A 143 -13.75 0.17 -31.12
N ARG A 144 -14.07 -0.25 -32.36
CA ARG A 144 -13.71 -1.57 -32.89
C ARG A 144 -12.22 -1.85 -32.79
N GLU A 145 -11.38 -0.94 -33.27
CA GLU A 145 -9.92 -1.08 -33.23
C GLU A 145 -9.34 -1.22 -31.81
N LEU A 146 -10.03 -0.68 -30.80
CA LEU A 146 -9.61 -0.82 -29.40
C LEU A 146 -9.88 -2.23 -28.85
N ARG A 147 -10.78 -2.99 -29.48
CA ARG A 147 -11.11 -4.37 -29.13
C ARG A 147 -10.29 -5.40 -29.89
N ASP A 148 -9.68 -5.06 -31.02
CA ASP A 148 -9.08 -6.06 -31.93
C ASP A 148 -8.06 -6.98 -31.23
N GLY A 149 -7.26 -6.44 -30.29
CA GLY A 149 -6.32 -7.23 -29.46
C GLY A 149 -6.93 -7.93 -28.24
N TYR A 150 -8.21 -7.74 -27.97
CA TYR A 150 -8.89 -8.15 -26.73
C TYR A 150 -10.26 -8.79 -26.97
N GLN A 151 -10.53 -9.27 -28.19
CA GLN A 151 -11.83 -9.84 -28.55
C GLN A 151 -12.20 -11.02 -27.63
N TRP A 152 -11.22 -11.85 -27.26
CA TRP A 152 -11.39 -12.96 -26.31
C TRP A 152 -11.98 -12.52 -24.96
N ALA A 153 -11.66 -11.32 -24.48
CA ALA A 153 -12.19 -10.78 -23.22
C ALA A 153 -13.61 -10.24 -23.41
N VAL A 154 -13.86 -9.61 -24.57
CA VAL A 154 -15.17 -9.10 -24.96
C VAL A 154 -16.17 -10.25 -25.14
N ASP A 155 -15.78 -11.35 -25.76
CA ASP A 155 -16.62 -12.53 -25.97
C ASP A 155 -17.09 -13.14 -24.64
N ARG A 156 -16.31 -12.97 -23.57
CA ARG A 156 -16.64 -13.43 -22.22
C ARG A 156 -17.51 -12.45 -21.43
N TRP A 157 -17.75 -11.24 -21.91
CA TRP A 157 -18.44 -10.16 -21.19
C TRP A 157 -19.72 -10.62 -20.49
N GLY A 158 -20.60 -11.34 -21.20
CA GLY A 158 -21.89 -11.79 -20.67
C GLY A 158 -21.80 -12.85 -19.56
N THR A 159 -20.64 -13.49 -19.40
CA THR A 159 -20.40 -14.51 -18.35
C THR A 159 -19.69 -13.96 -17.12
N LEU A 160 -19.15 -12.74 -17.22
CA LEU A 160 -18.32 -12.13 -16.19
C LEU A 160 -19.15 -11.27 -15.23
N PRO A 161 -18.71 -11.10 -13.97
CA PRO A 161 -19.37 -10.20 -13.03
C PRO A 161 -19.44 -8.76 -13.56
N LYS A 162 -20.58 -8.10 -13.37
CA LYS A 162 -20.81 -6.69 -13.66
C LYS A 162 -19.87 -5.80 -12.88
N SER A 163 -19.52 -6.15 -11.64
CA SER A 163 -18.51 -5.42 -10.88
C SER A 163 -17.17 -5.35 -11.62
N LEU A 164 -16.76 -6.41 -12.31
CA LEU A 164 -15.54 -6.46 -13.09
C LEU A 164 -15.70 -5.73 -14.42
N THR A 165 -16.74 -6.07 -15.19
CA THR A 165 -16.92 -5.53 -16.55
C THR A 165 -17.24 -4.04 -16.56
N HIS A 166 -18.03 -3.55 -15.60
CA HIS A 166 -18.49 -2.16 -15.57
C HIS A 166 -17.63 -1.25 -14.69
N HIS A 167 -16.98 -1.81 -13.67
CA HIS A 167 -16.25 -1.03 -12.67
C HIS A 167 -14.79 -1.44 -12.48
N LEU A 168 -14.33 -2.48 -13.18
CA LEU A 168 -12.98 -3.04 -13.00
C LEU A 168 -12.67 -3.36 -11.53
N LEU A 169 -13.70 -3.84 -10.81
CA LEU A 169 -13.62 -4.30 -9.44
C LEU A 169 -13.61 -5.84 -9.43
N PRO A 170 -12.43 -6.46 -9.20
CA PRO A 170 -12.32 -7.91 -9.12
C PRO A 170 -12.93 -8.39 -7.80
N ALA A 171 -13.83 -9.37 -7.90
CA ALA A 171 -14.33 -10.10 -6.74
C ALA A 171 -13.20 -10.86 -6.06
N ALA A 172 -13.36 -11.17 -4.76
CA ALA A 172 -12.38 -11.96 -4.02
C ALA A 172 -12.20 -13.34 -4.68
N ASN A 173 -10.97 -13.85 -4.70
CA ASN A 173 -10.67 -15.18 -5.21
C ASN A 173 -11.44 -16.25 -4.41
N PRO A 174 -12.36 -17.00 -5.04
CA PRO A 174 -13.21 -17.95 -4.31
C PRO A 174 -12.46 -19.21 -3.86
N PHE A 175 -11.28 -19.48 -4.42
CA PHE A 175 -10.47 -20.66 -4.10
C PHE A 175 -9.40 -20.39 -3.04
N LEU A 176 -9.07 -19.11 -2.79
CA LEU A 176 -8.06 -18.73 -1.80
C LEU A 176 -8.36 -19.23 -0.37
N PRO A 177 -9.62 -19.24 0.13
CA PRO A 177 -9.92 -19.81 1.43
C PRO A 177 -9.58 -21.30 1.55
N ALA A 178 -9.73 -22.07 0.47
CA ALA A 178 -9.37 -23.50 0.47
C ALA A 178 -7.85 -23.68 0.59
N LEU A 179 -7.07 -22.88 -0.15
CA LEU A 179 -5.61 -22.87 -0.04
C LEU A 179 -5.16 -22.49 1.37
N ARG A 180 -5.71 -21.41 1.95
CA ARG A 180 -5.40 -20.97 3.32
C ARG A 180 -5.73 -22.03 4.36
N ARG A 181 -6.85 -22.74 4.21
CA ARG A 181 -7.21 -23.86 5.08
C ARG A 181 -6.18 -24.98 4.99
N CYS A 182 -5.72 -25.34 3.78
CA CYS A 182 -4.67 -26.34 3.60
C CYS A 182 -3.37 -25.90 4.30
N LEU A 183 -2.95 -24.65 4.12
CA LEU A 183 -1.75 -24.10 4.77
C LEU A 183 -1.87 -24.06 6.30
N HIS A 184 -3.04 -23.70 6.81
CA HIS A 184 -3.33 -23.67 8.24
C HIS A 184 -3.35 -25.06 8.89
N GLN A 185 -3.64 -26.11 8.11
CA GLN A 185 -3.67 -27.50 8.56
C GLN A 185 -2.33 -28.25 8.39
N ILE A 186 -1.28 -27.59 7.88
CA ILE A 186 0.05 -28.20 7.79
C ILE A 186 0.52 -28.57 9.20
N VAL A 187 0.89 -29.84 9.37
CA VAL A 187 1.41 -30.38 10.64
C VAL A 187 2.84 -29.87 10.86
N ASP A 188 3.15 -29.48 12.09
CA ASP A 188 4.53 -29.18 12.51
C ASP A 188 5.36 -30.49 12.54
N THR A 189 6.32 -30.61 11.63
CA THR A 189 7.23 -31.75 11.54
C THR A 189 8.63 -31.45 12.09
N THR A 190 8.85 -30.30 12.75
CA THR A 190 10.20 -29.92 13.22
C THR A 190 10.78 -30.85 14.30
N GLY A 191 9.95 -31.68 14.93
CA GLY A 191 10.37 -32.75 15.85
C GLY A 191 10.40 -34.17 15.23
N VAL A 192 10.23 -34.30 13.91
CA VAL A 192 10.21 -35.60 13.22
C VAL A 192 11.55 -35.80 12.52
N PHE A 193 12.30 -36.81 12.98
CA PHE A 193 13.68 -37.04 12.54
C PHE A 193 13.83 -38.39 11.84
N PHE A 194 14.59 -38.39 10.74
CA PHE A 194 14.93 -39.59 9.96
C PHE A 194 16.18 -40.31 10.51
N CYS A 195 16.99 -39.63 11.33
CA CYS A 195 18.18 -40.21 11.96
C CYS A 195 18.41 -39.65 13.38
N SER A 196 19.07 -40.45 14.22
CA SER A 196 19.35 -40.15 15.64
C SER A 196 20.76 -39.63 15.92
N GLY A 197 21.50 -39.21 14.88
CA GLY A 197 22.90 -38.79 14.99
C GLY A 197 23.88 -39.95 14.93
N PHE A 198 25.17 -39.60 14.83
CA PHE A 198 26.23 -40.55 14.56
C PHE A 198 27.41 -40.38 15.53
N GLY A 199 27.74 -41.45 16.24
CA GLY A 199 28.80 -41.45 17.25
C GLY A 199 28.52 -40.51 18.42
N LEU A 200 29.59 -40.11 19.12
CA LEU A 200 29.53 -39.26 20.32
C LEU A 200 30.17 -37.88 20.11
N GLY A 201 30.63 -37.59 18.89
CA GLY A 201 31.36 -36.36 18.55
C GLY A 201 30.45 -35.19 18.16
N TRP A 202 31.08 -34.12 17.70
CA TRP A 202 30.38 -32.95 17.14
C TRP A 202 29.62 -33.31 15.87
N GLN A 203 28.32 -33.07 15.90
CA GLN A 203 27.42 -33.28 14.77
C GLN A 203 27.40 -32.02 13.90
N GLN A 204 27.74 -32.16 12.63
CA GLN A 204 27.79 -31.05 11.67
C GLN A 204 26.47 -30.98 10.91
N LEU A 205 25.64 -30.00 11.23
CA LEU A 205 24.28 -29.85 10.69
C LEU A 205 24.21 -28.64 9.76
N PHE A 206 23.48 -28.75 8.66
CA PHE A 206 23.19 -27.64 7.75
C PHE A 206 21.68 -27.42 7.69
N THR A 207 21.25 -26.17 7.83
CA THR A 207 19.84 -25.77 7.79
C THR A 207 19.60 -24.77 6.66
N ASP A 208 18.46 -24.92 5.99
CA ASP A 208 18.01 -23.95 4.99
C ASP A 208 16.47 -23.86 4.93
N GLY A 209 15.96 -22.73 4.44
CA GLY A 209 14.57 -22.42 4.18
C GLY A 209 14.34 -21.90 2.76
N ALA A 210 13.56 -22.63 1.97
CA ALA A 210 13.21 -22.26 0.61
C ALA A 210 11.78 -21.72 0.53
N CYS A 211 11.53 -20.81 -0.42
CA CYS A 211 10.18 -20.32 -0.72
C CYS A 211 10.02 -20.09 -2.22
N THR A 212 8.90 -20.55 -2.79
CA THR A 212 8.55 -20.24 -4.18
C THR A 212 8.30 -18.74 -4.35
N GLN A 213 8.94 -18.12 -5.34
CA GLN A 213 8.74 -16.71 -5.66
C GLN A 213 7.43 -16.52 -6.44
N HIS A 214 6.47 -15.81 -5.86
CA HIS A 214 5.19 -15.49 -6.50
C HIS A 214 4.94 -13.98 -6.52
N VAL A 215 4.12 -13.53 -7.48
CA VAL A 215 3.76 -12.12 -7.66
C VAL A 215 3.02 -11.55 -6.44
N HIS A 216 2.31 -12.41 -5.67
CA HIS A 216 1.61 -12.01 -4.45
C HIS A 216 1.93 -12.96 -3.27
N PRO A 217 2.10 -12.43 -2.04
CA PRO A 217 2.39 -13.23 -0.84
C PRO A 217 1.33 -14.27 -0.44
N ASP A 218 0.13 -14.23 -1.02
CA ASP A 218 -0.93 -15.24 -0.78
C ASP A 218 -0.67 -16.56 -1.52
N PHE A 219 0.20 -16.55 -2.53
CA PHE A 219 0.58 -17.72 -3.30
C PHE A 219 1.98 -18.23 -2.94
N ALA A 220 2.64 -17.62 -1.95
CA ALA A 220 3.91 -18.10 -1.48
C ALA A 220 3.74 -19.48 -0.82
N LEU A 221 4.65 -20.40 -1.14
CA LEU A 221 4.76 -21.72 -0.53
C LEU A 221 6.21 -21.91 -0.09
N ALA A 222 6.42 -22.20 1.20
CA ALA A 222 7.75 -22.35 1.78
C ALA A 222 7.95 -23.70 2.47
N GLY A 223 9.18 -24.15 2.53
CA GLY A 223 9.60 -25.41 3.14
C GLY A 223 11.02 -25.29 3.67
N TRP A 224 11.38 -26.19 4.57
CA TRP A 224 12.64 -26.14 5.33
C TRP A 224 13.32 -27.50 5.32
N GLY A 225 14.65 -27.50 5.51
CA GLY A 225 15.48 -28.70 5.51
C GLY A 225 16.60 -28.66 6.55
N LEU A 226 16.96 -29.84 7.05
CA LEU A 226 18.08 -30.09 7.96
C LEU A 226 18.87 -31.30 7.46
N VAL A 227 20.16 -31.12 7.20
CA VAL A 227 21.08 -32.13 6.66
C VAL A 227 22.23 -32.37 7.62
N HIS A 228 22.66 -33.63 7.73
CA HIS A 228 23.87 -34.01 8.45
C HIS A 228 25.05 -34.16 7.49
N ALA A 229 26.10 -33.37 7.67
CA ALA A 229 27.21 -33.31 6.72
C ALA A 229 28.02 -34.61 6.70
N GLN A 230 28.48 -35.11 7.85
CA GLN A 230 29.39 -36.27 7.92
C GLN A 230 28.86 -37.55 7.25
N HIS A 231 27.55 -37.68 7.10
CA HIS A 231 26.90 -38.87 6.57
C HIS A 231 26.05 -38.59 5.32
N HIS A 232 26.07 -37.36 4.79
CA HIS A 232 25.30 -36.96 3.61
C HIS A 232 23.81 -37.33 3.69
N THR A 233 23.19 -37.21 4.87
CA THR A 233 21.82 -37.67 5.11
C THR A 233 20.90 -36.53 5.51
N ALA A 234 19.66 -36.57 5.03
CA ALA A 234 18.61 -35.72 5.55
C ALA A 234 18.29 -36.13 7.00
N VAL A 235 18.28 -35.15 7.91
CA VAL A 235 17.90 -35.35 9.32
C VAL A 235 16.41 -35.11 9.48
N ALA A 236 15.92 -34.01 8.91
CA ALA A 236 14.51 -33.63 8.92
C ALA A 236 14.21 -32.66 7.77
N CYS A 237 12.96 -32.62 7.36
CA CYS A 237 12.45 -31.58 6.48
C CYS A 237 10.95 -31.45 6.65
N GLY A 238 10.39 -30.35 6.14
CA GLY A 238 8.96 -30.13 6.23
C GLY A 238 8.48 -28.95 5.43
N MET A 239 7.16 -28.92 5.24
CA MET A 239 6.46 -27.72 4.81
C MET A 239 6.44 -26.71 5.96
N LEU A 240 6.53 -25.41 5.66
CA LEU A 240 6.33 -24.38 6.67
C LEU A 240 4.86 -24.37 7.13
N PRO A 241 4.56 -24.54 8.43
CA PRO A 241 3.18 -24.47 8.92
C PRO A 241 2.59 -23.06 8.90
N GLY A 242 1.28 -22.96 8.69
CA GLY A 242 0.53 -21.72 8.79
C GLY A 242 0.42 -20.90 7.50
N ILE A 243 -0.35 -19.81 7.53
CA ILE A 243 -0.70 -19.02 6.33
C ILE A 243 0.46 -18.12 5.87
N LEU A 244 1.29 -17.63 6.80
CA LEU A 244 2.45 -16.80 6.44
C LEU A 244 3.58 -17.68 5.92
N GLN A 245 3.72 -17.71 4.60
CA GLN A 245 4.75 -18.45 3.89
C GLN A 245 5.86 -17.51 3.42
N SER A 246 7.09 -17.71 3.89
CA SER A 246 8.28 -16.96 3.45
C SER A 246 9.56 -17.74 3.72
N ALA A 247 10.65 -17.41 3.01
CA ALA A 247 11.96 -18.01 3.23
C ALA A 247 12.50 -17.72 4.65
N PRO A 248 12.48 -16.47 5.18
CA PRO A 248 12.94 -16.20 6.54
C PRO A 248 12.23 -17.02 7.62
N ARG A 249 10.93 -17.24 7.47
CA ARG A 249 10.16 -18.07 8.41
C ARG A 249 10.52 -19.55 8.29
N ALA A 250 10.81 -20.02 7.08
CA ALA A 250 11.30 -21.38 6.86
C ALA A 250 12.71 -21.59 7.46
N GLU A 251 13.60 -20.60 7.36
CA GLU A 251 14.94 -20.64 7.97
C GLU A 251 14.87 -20.76 9.50
N ILE A 252 14.04 -19.94 10.17
CA ILE A 252 13.82 -20.03 11.63
C ILE A 252 13.24 -21.41 12.01
N THR A 253 12.35 -21.94 11.17
CA THR A 253 11.74 -23.27 11.38
C THR A 253 12.76 -24.40 11.22
N ALA A 254 13.69 -24.30 10.27
CA ALA A 254 14.81 -25.22 10.11
C ALA A 254 15.70 -25.24 11.36
N MET A 255 16.06 -24.05 11.87
CA MET A 255 16.84 -23.89 13.10
C MET A 255 16.10 -24.45 14.33
N THR A 256 14.78 -24.28 14.38
CA THR A 256 13.93 -24.90 15.41
C THR A 256 14.03 -26.42 15.38
N SER A 257 14.04 -27.03 14.20
CA SER A 257 14.24 -28.47 14.06
C SER A 257 15.64 -28.91 14.50
N ALA A 258 16.70 -28.15 14.15
CA ALA A 258 18.06 -28.41 14.62
C ALA A 258 18.17 -28.38 16.16
N ALA A 259 17.57 -27.39 16.81
CA ALA A 259 17.55 -27.29 18.27
C ALA A 259 16.77 -28.45 18.92
N ARG A 260 15.60 -28.83 18.37
CA ARG A 260 14.84 -30.00 18.83
C ARG A 260 15.64 -31.29 18.70
N TRP A 261 16.36 -31.45 17.59
CA TRP A 261 17.21 -32.61 17.35
C TRP A 261 18.37 -32.71 18.35
N ALA A 262 19.03 -31.58 18.61
CA ALA A 262 20.11 -31.51 19.60
C ALA A 262 19.62 -31.87 21.01
N LEU A 263 18.44 -31.38 21.42
CA LEU A 263 17.82 -31.74 22.69
C LEU A 263 17.46 -33.23 22.76
N GLN A 264 16.88 -33.78 21.68
CA GLN A 264 16.46 -35.18 21.65
C GLN A 264 17.65 -36.15 21.69
N THR A 265 18.75 -35.82 21.01
CA THR A 265 19.94 -36.70 20.93
C THR A 265 20.91 -36.46 22.08
N GLY A 266 20.93 -35.27 22.69
CA GLY A 266 21.91 -34.87 23.69
C GLY A 266 23.33 -34.75 23.14
N LEU A 267 23.51 -34.73 21.81
CA LEU A 267 24.81 -34.65 21.15
C LEU A 267 25.23 -33.19 20.91
N PRO A 268 26.54 -32.88 20.97
CA PRO A 268 27.01 -31.53 20.66
C PRO A 268 26.86 -31.24 19.16
N CYS A 269 26.31 -30.09 18.81
CA CYS A 269 25.94 -29.71 17.44
C CYS A 269 26.63 -28.43 16.99
N MET A 270 27.20 -28.45 15.79
CA MET A 270 27.60 -27.27 15.02
C MET A 270 26.62 -27.11 13.86
N VAL A 271 25.82 -26.06 13.88
CA VAL A 271 24.79 -25.78 12.87
C VAL A 271 25.26 -24.66 11.95
N TRP A 272 25.23 -24.94 10.65
CA TRP A 272 25.58 -24.01 9.58
C TRP A 272 24.30 -23.55 8.89
N THR A 273 24.16 -22.24 8.69
CA THR A 273 23.01 -21.62 8.03
C THR A 273 23.46 -20.44 7.20
N ASP A 274 22.86 -20.22 6.04
CA ASP A 274 23.08 -19.01 5.23
C ASP A 274 22.13 -17.85 5.59
N ALA A 275 21.19 -18.11 6.49
CA ALA A 275 20.33 -17.12 7.10
C ALA A 275 21.09 -16.32 8.17
N LEU A 276 21.75 -15.23 7.77
CA LEU A 276 22.53 -14.37 8.68
C LEU A 276 21.68 -13.81 9.83
N ASN A 277 20.42 -13.44 9.56
CA ASN A 277 19.43 -13.03 10.56
C ASN A 277 19.20 -14.13 11.62
N VAL A 278 19.10 -15.40 11.21
CA VAL A 278 18.92 -16.51 12.13
C VAL A 278 20.19 -16.76 12.95
N ALA A 279 21.36 -16.79 12.32
CA ALA A 279 22.63 -16.95 13.02
C ALA A 279 22.85 -15.87 14.08
N ASN A 280 22.61 -14.61 13.72
CA ASN A 280 22.72 -13.48 14.64
C ASN A 280 21.67 -13.52 15.74
N GLY A 281 20.42 -13.90 15.42
CA GLY A 281 19.35 -14.03 16.41
C GLY A 281 19.64 -15.10 17.45
N VAL A 282 20.14 -16.28 17.03
CA VAL A 282 20.55 -17.34 17.97
C VAL A 282 21.71 -16.86 18.85
N ALA A 283 22.71 -16.20 18.28
CA ALA A 283 23.83 -15.66 19.05
C ALA A 283 23.36 -14.61 20.09
N ALA A 284 22.41 -13.75 19.71
CA ALA A 284 21.82 -12.76 20.63
C ALA A 284 21.08 -13.44 21.78
N VAL A 285 20.25 -14.44 21.50
CA VAL A 285 19.54 -15.22 22.53
C VAL A 285 20.51 -15.95 23.47
N GLN A 286 21.52 -16.64 22.94
CA GLN A 286 22.50 -17.38 23.73
C GLN A 286 23.37 -16.48 24.63
N SER A 287 23.54 -15.22 24.27
CA SER A 287 24.25 -14.21 25.08
C SER A 287 23.34 -13.47 26.07
N GLY A 288 22.08 -13.90 26.21
CA GLY A 288 21.11 -13.32 27.14
C GLY A 288 20.38 -12.09 26.59
N GLY A 289 20.51 -11.80 25.29
CA GLY A 289 19.74 -10.77 24.59
C GLY A 289 18.30 -11.21 24.31
N THR A 290 17.46 -10.23 23.98
CA THR A 290 16.06 -10.42 23.60
C THR A 290 15.86 -10.15 22.12
N MET A 291 15.07 -10.99 21.45
CA MET A 291 14.63 -10.73 20.08
C MET A 291 13.61 -9.60 20.05
N ASN A 292 13.49 -8.92 18.91
CA ASN A 292 12.46 -7.90 18.70
C ASN A 292 11.07 -8.56 18.74
N GLU A 293 10.12 -7.97 19.48
CA GLU A 293 8.78 -8.54 19.71
C GLU A 293 7.89 -8.53 18.45
N ASP A 294 8.21 -7.71 17.45
CA ASP A 294 7.35 -7.49 16.29
C ASP A 294 7.63 -8.41 15.07
N GLU A 295 8.83 -8.99 14.94
CA GLU A 295 9.25 -9.74 13.76
C GLU A 295 9.34 -11.24 14.02
N ASP A 296 8.43 -12.02 13.41
CA ASP A 296 8.35 -13.49 13.50
C ASP A 296 8.47 -14.03 14.94
N ALA A 297 7.98 -13.26 15.92
CA ALA A 297 8.04 -13.59 17.35
C ALA A 297 7.33 -14.91 17.68
N ASP A 298 6.34 -15.29 16.88
CA ASP A 298 5.66 -16.58 16.97
C ASP A 298 6.58 -17.78 16.72
N LEU A 299 7.65 -17.60 15.94
CA LEU A 299 8.66 -18.62 15.67
C LEU A 299 9.87 -18.47 16.60
N TRP A 300 10.29 -17.24 16.87
CA TRP A 300 11.41 -16.96 17.78
C TRP A 300 11.13 -17.35 19.22
N SER A 301 9.89 -17.20 19.72
CA SER A 301 9.54 -17.55 21.09
C SER A 301 9.71 -19.05 21.39
N PRO A 302 9.15 -19.98 20.59
CA PRO A 302 9.45 -21.41 20.72
C PRO A 302 10.94 -21.74 20.59
N LEU A 303 11.64 -21.16 19.61
CA LEU A 303 13.07 -21.40 19.42
C LEU A 303 13.89 -20.95 20.64
N THR A 304 13.60 -19.77 21.20
CA THR A 304 14.24 -19.26 22.42
C THR A 304 14.02 -20.19 23.61
N GLY A 305 12.80 -20.74 23.75
CA GLY A 305 12.49 -21.73 24.78
C GLY A 305 13.24 -23.06 24.61
N LEU A 306 13.64 -23.43 23.39
CA LEU A 306 14.49 -24.60 23.15
C LEU A 306 15.97 -24.28 23.42
N LEU A 307 16.43 -23.11 22.97
CA LEU A 307 17.81 -22.66 23.17
C LEU A 307 18.16 -22.50 24.65
N SER A 308 17.21 -22.10 25.50
CA SER A 308 17.43 -22.01 26.96
C SER A 308 17.61 -23.36 27.64
N GLN A 309 17.21 -24.46 27.00
CA GLN A 309 17.42 -25.83 27.49
C GLN A 309 18.73 -26.44 26.99
N LEU A 310 19.36 -25.82 25.99
CA LEU A 310 20.63 -26.27 25.42
C LEU A 310 21.80 -25.60 26.14
N GLU A 311 22.89 -26.34 26.33
CA GLU A 311 24.16 -25.74 26.76
C GLU A 311 24.76 -24.94 25.59
N PRO A 312 24.98 -23.61 25.70
CA PRO A 312 25.49 -22.80 24.60
C PRO A 312 26.86 -23.26 24.07
N SER A 313 27.68 -23.88 24.94
CA SER A 313 28.97 -24.47 24.57
C SER A 313 28.86 -25.75 23.74
N ARG A 314 27.66 -26.35 23.64
CA ARG A 314 27.39 -27.60 22.92
C ARG A 314 26.42 -27.43 21.74
N PHE A 315 25.89 -26.23 21.53
CA PHE A 315 25.06 -25.89 20.38
C PHE A 315 25.56 -24.60 19.75
N LEU A 316 26.43 -24.74 18.75
CA LEU A 316 27.09 -23.63 18.09
C LEU A 316 26.44 -23.37 16.74
N VAL A 317 26.12 -22.10 16.45
CA VAL A 317 25.58 -21.69 15.15
C VAL A 317 26.60 -20.84 14.40
N ARG A 318 26.75 -21.10 13.11
CA ARG A 318 27.66 -20.40 12.20
C ARG A 318 26.95 -20.01 10.92
N HIS A 319 27.19 -18.78 10.50
CA HIS A 319 26.76 -18.31 9.20
C HIS A 319 27.69 -18.89 8.11
N THR A 320 27.12 -19.35 7.00
CA THR A 320 27.82 -19.70 5.76
C THR A 320 27.30 -18.84 4.61
N PRO A 321 28.12 -18.40 3.65
CA PRO A 321 27.60 -17.66 2.51
C PRO A 321 26.63 -18.50 1.65
N SER A 322 25.54 -17.87 1.20
CA SER A 322 24.58 -18.48 0.27
C SER A 322 25.17 -18.62 -1.14
N HIS A 323 24.73 -19.64 -1.89
CA HIS A 323 25.02 -19.81 -3.32
C HIS A 323 26.51 -19.75 -3.72
N LEU A 324 27.39 -20.32 -2.89
CA LEU A 324 28.80 -20.48 -3.25
C LEU A 324 28.93 -21.36 -4.49
N ASP A 325 29.63 -20.85 -5.51
CA ASP A 325 29.98 -21.64 -6.70
C ASP A 325 31.13 -22.58 -6.34
N THR A 326 30.84 -23.89 -6.32
CA THR A 326 31.82 -24.96 -6.08
C THR A 326 32.98 -24.98 -7.08
N GLN A 327 32.91 -24.25 -8.20
CA GLN A 327 34.02 -24.11 -9.14
C GLN A 327 34.96 -22.96 -8.79
N LEU A 328 34.55 -22.05 -7.91
CA LEU A 328 35.28 -20.84 -7.50
C LEU A 328 35.79 -20.90 -6.06
N THR A 329 35.59 -22.02 -5.37
CA THR A 329 36.07 -22.26 -4.01
C THR A 329 37.59 -22.39 -3.99
N GLU A 330 38.22 -21.81 -2.97
CA GLU A 330 39.68 -21.72 -2.86
C GLU A 330 40.30 -22.89 -2.07
N GLY A 331 39.48 -23.78 -1.50
CA GLY A 331 39.99 -24.98 -0.83
C GLY A 331 38.93 -25.93 -0.24
N PRO A 332 39.38 -27.05 0.35
CA PRO A 332 38.51 -28.17 0.75
C PRO A 332 37.44 -27.82 1.79
N PHE A 333 37.68 -26.81 2.62
CA PHE A 333 36.70 -26.35 3.60
C PHE A 333 35.55 -25.57 2.93
N GLU A 334 35.86 -24.74 1.93
CA GLU A 334 34.85 -24.01 1.16
C GLU A 334 34.05 -24.96 0.27
N ASP A 335 34.71 -25.95 -0.35
CA ASP A 335 34.04 -27.04 -1.07
C ASP A 335 33.02 -27.77 -0.19
N TRP A 336 33.43 -28.06 1.04
CA TRP A 336 32.58 -28.69 2.05
C TRP A 336 31.39 -27.79 2.40
N LEU A 337 31.61 -26.52 2.75
CA LEU A 337 30.53 -25.58 3.06
C LEU A 337 29.54 -25.43 1.89
N ALA A 338 30.05 -25.19 0.69
CA ALA A 338 29.24 -25.01 -0.51
C ALA A 338 28.41 -26.25 -0.82
N GLY A 339 29.02 -27.44 -0.77
CA GLY A 339 28.35 -28.71 -1.05
C GLY A 339 27.21 -29.01 -0.08
N TYR A 340 27.42 -28.86 1.23
CA TYR A 340 26.38 -29.19 2.22
C TYR A 340 25.33 -28.09 2.39
N ASN A 341 25.67 -26.82 2.16
CA ASN A 341 24.65 -25.78 2.05
C ASN A 341 23.75 -26.06 0.85
N GLY A 342 24.33 -26.42 -0.31
CA GLY A 342 23.57 -26.83 -1.48
C GLY A 342 22.67 -28.05 -1.23
N HIS A 343 23.09 -29.02 -0.42
CA HIS A 343 22.22 -30.13 -0.02
C HIS A 343 21.04 -29.68 0.84
N ALA A 344 21.25 -28.72 1.76
CA ALA A 344 20.17 -28.17 2.57
C ALA A 344 19.16 -27.39 1.71
N ASP A 345 19.63 -26.58 0.74
CA ASP A 345 18.79 -25.87 -0.24
C ASP A 345 17.96 -26.83 -1.08
N VAL A 346 18.59 -27.89 -1.61
CA VAL A 346 17.89 -28.94 -2.36
C VAL A 346 16.81 -29.59 -1.49
N LEU A 347 17.11 -29.92 -0.24
CA LEU A 347 16.15 -30.54 0.67
C LEU A 347 14.97 -29.62 1.00
N ALA A 348 15.23 -28.33 1.29
CA ALA A 348 14.20 -27.33 1.53
C ALA A 348 13.35 -27.08 0.27
N GLY A 349 13.98 -27.08 -0.91
CA GLY A 349 13.33 -26.98 -2.21
C GLY A 349 12.46 -28.20 -2.55
N ILE A 350 12.87 -29.41 -2.15
CA ILE A 350 12.06 -30.63 -2.25
C ILE A 350 10.85 -30.52 -1.30
N ALA A 351 11.06 -30.13 -0.05
CA ALA A 351 9.98 -29.98 0.94
C ALA A 351 8.95 -28.92 0.51
N THR A 352 9.41 -27.87 -0.17
CA THR A 352 8.55 -26.83 -0.75
C THR A 352 7.63 -27.38 -1.85
N ARG A 353 8.14 -28.31 -2.68
CA ARG A 353 7.41 -28.90 -3.82
C ARG A 353 6.58 -30.14 -3.46
N ASN A 354 7.01 -30.90 -2.47
CA ASN A 354 6.36 -32.14 -2.04
C ASN A 354 5.13 -31.84 -1.17
N ARG A 355 4.06 -31.41 -1.83
CA ARG A 355 2.80 -31.01 -1.19
C ARG A 355 1.72 -32.09 -1.33
N PRO A 356 0.82 -32.23 -0.36
CA PRO A 356 -0.36 -33.07 -0.52
C PRO A 356 -1.19 -32.64 -1.73
N GLN A 357 -1.79 -33.61 -2.43
CA GLN A 357 -2.59 -33.39 -3.64
C GLN A 357 -3.66 -32.30 -3.45
N LEU A 358 -4.36 -32.32 -2.31
CA LEU A 358 -5.38 -31.32 -1.99
C LEU A 358 -4.83 -29.88 -1.95
N LEU A 359 -3.61 -29.69 -1.46
CA LEU A 359 -2.97 -28.37 -1.41
C LEU A 359 -2.57 -27.93 -2.82
N VAL A 360 -2.02 -28.84 -3.63
CA VAL A 360 -1.68 -28.57 -5.04
C VAL A 360 -2.92 -28.14 -5.82
N GLU A 361 -4.01 -28.88 -5.73
CA GLU A 361 -5.27 -28.55 -6.40
C GLU A 361 -5.84 -27.20 -5.95
N ALA A 362 -5.83 -26.92 -4.64
CA ALA A 362 -6.29 -25.64 -4.10
C ALA A 362 -5.40 -24.47 -4.59
N PHE A 363 -4.09 -24.68 -4.66
CA PHE A 363 -3.13 -23.72 -5.17
C PHE A 363 -3.35 -23.44 -6.66
N GLU A 364 -3.46 -24.47 -7.49
CA GLU A 364 -3.68 -24.36 -8.93
C GLU A 364 -4.99 -23.64 -9.24
N ALA A 365 -6.08 -23.99 -8.54
CA ALA A 365 -7.37 -23.33 -8.72
C ALA A 365 -7.31 -21.83 -8.35
N ALA A 366 -6.67 -21.50 -7.23
CA ALA A 366 -6.53 -20.11 -6.81
C ALA A 366 -5.60 -19.30 -7.73
N SER A 367 -4.48 -19.89 -8.15
CA SER A 367 -3.51 -19.25 -9.05
C SER A 367 -4.09 -19.04 -10.45
N SER A 368 -4.77 -20.06 -11.00
CA SER A 368 -5.42 -19.99 -12.31
C SER A 368 -6.51 -18.90 -12.33
N TYR A 369 -7.36 -18.84 -11.30
CA TYR A 369 -8.36 -17.78 -11.17
C TYR A 369 -7.72 -16.38 -11.12
N TYR A 370 -6.62 -16.23 -10.36
CA TYR A 370 -5.91 -14.95 -10.27
C TYR A 370 -5.33 -14.52 -11.62
N GLN A 371 -4.66 -15.42 -12.33
CA GLN A 371 -4.06 -15.13 -13.64
C GLN A 371 -5.13 -14.75 -14.68
N ASP A 372 -6.19 -15.55 -14.79
CA ASP A 372 -7.30 -15.30 -15.70
C ASP A 372 -7.98 -13.95 -15.43
N THR A 373 -8.26 -13.67 -14.15
CA THR A 373 -8.89 -12.39 -13.76
C THR A 373 -7.95 -11.20 -13.99
N LEU A 374 -6.64 -11.37 -13.77
CA LEU A 374 -5.65 -10.32 -14.02
C LEU A 374 -5.56 -9.98 -15.51
N GLU A 375 -5.59 -10.98 -16.39
CA GLU A 375 -5.58 -10.77 -17.84
C GLU A 375 -6.86 -10.07 -18.31
N LEU A 376 -8.02 -10.49 -17.82
CA LEU A 376 -9.30 -9.82 -18.09
C LEU A 376 -9.27 -8.36 -17.63
N LEU A 377 -8.76 -8.11 -16.42
CA LEU A 377 -8.65 -6.77 -15.85
C LEU A 377 -7.74 -5.89 -16.70
N ARG A 378 -6.60 -6.42 -17.18
CA ARG A 378 -5.69 -5.72 -18.08
C ARG A 378 -6.35 -5.42 -19.42
N ALA A 379 -7.04 -6.40 -20.02
CA ALA A 379 -7.74 -6.24 -21.29
C ALA A 379 -8.82 -5.14 -21.22
N PHE A 380 -9.73 -5.21 -20.24
CA PHE A 380 -10.76 -4.20 -20.09
C PHE A 380 -10.17 -2.84 -19.74
N ARG A 381 -9.15 -2.78 -18.87
CA ARG A 381 -8.45 -1.53 -18.55
C ARG A 381 -7.90 -0.87 -19.82
N SER A 382 -7.25 -1.62 -20.70
CA SER A 382 -6.75 -1.12 -21.99
C SER A 382 -7.88 -0.54 -22.85
N ILE A 383 -9.03 -1.22 -22.94
CA ILE A 383 -10.18 -0.71 -23.73
C ILE A 383 -10.74 0.57 -23.09
N PHE A 384 -10.98 0.59 -21.77
CA PHE A 384 -11.48 1.76 -21.06
C PHE A 384 -10.56 2.98 -21.24
N PHE A 385 -9.25 2.77 -21.11
CA PHE A 385 -8.27 3.85 -21.26
C PHE A 385 -8.18 4.33 -22.70
N GLY A 386 -8.16 3.42 -23.68
CA GLY A 386 -8.18 3.78 -25.09
C GLY A 386 -9.43 4.59 -25.49
N ILE A 387 -10.60 4.28 -24.92
CA ILE A 387 -11.81 5.07 -25.11
C ILE A 387 -11.65 6.49 -24.52
N ALA A 388 -11.05 6.59 -23.33
CA ALA A 388 -10.79 7.87 -22.69
C ALA A 388 -9.78 8.71 -23.50
N ASP A 389 -8.73 8.08 -24.03
CA ASP A 389 -7.74 8.71 -24.90
C ASP A 389 -8.39 9.26 -26.17
N LYS A 390 -9.15 8.43 -26.90
CA LYS A 390 -9.86 8.86 -28.12
C LYS A 390 -10.77 10.08 -27.87
N ARG A 391 -11.47 10.11 -26.74
CA ARG A 391 -12.33 11.24 -26.37
C ARG A 391 -11.53 12.50 -26.08
N GLN A 392 -10.36 12.38 -25.46
CA GLN A 392 -9.46 13.50 -25.22
C GLN A 392 -8.87 14.01 -26.54
N THR A 393 -8.45 13.12 -27.45
CA THR A 393 -7.98 13.49 -28.79
C THR A 393 -9.08 14.11 -29.64
N ALA A 394 -10.31 13.60 -29.57
CA ALA A 394 -11.46 14.17 -30.29
C ALA A 394 -11.80 15.58 -29.78
N ARG A 395 -11.85 15.78 -28.46
CA ARG A 395 -12.00 17.11 -27.86
C ARG A 395 -10.86 18.04 -28.26
N GLY A 396 -9.63 17.51 -28.25
CA GLY A 396 -8.43 18.19 -28.74
C GLY A 396 -8.45 18.54 -30.23
N ARG A 397 -9.11 17.74 -31.07
CA ARG A 397 -9.29 17.97 -32.52
C ARG A 397 -10.41 18.95 -32.84
N THR A 398 -11.51 18.96 -32.09
CA THR A 398 -12.52 20.05 -32.20
C THR A 398 -11.95 21.40 -31.75
N THR A 399 -10.96 21.42 -30.87
CA THR A 399 -10.18 22.63 -30.55
C THR A 399 -9.02 22.87 -31.50
N ALA A 400 -8.68 21.95 -32.40
CA ALA A 400 -7.55 22.07 -33.36
C ALA A 400 -7.91 22.78 -34.67
N ALA A 401 -9.13 23.31 -34.81
CA ALA A 401 -9.43 24.32 -35.84
C ALA A 401 -8.89 25.71 -35.47
N GLU A 402 -8.38 25.89 -34.23
CA GLU A 402 -7.50 26.99 -33.87
C GLU A 402 -6.16 26.38 -33.46
N GLY A 403 -5.22 26.44 -34.38
CA GLY A 403 -3.84 26.08 -34.09
C GLY A 403 -3.27 27.02 -33.05
N ASP A 404 -2.97 26.49 -31.88
CA ASP A 404 -1.74 26.82 -31.16
C ASP A 404 -1.52 25.81 -30.05
N THR A 405 -0.27 25.46 -29.84
CA THR A 405 0.22 24.88 -28.59
C THR A 405 -0.10 25.91 -27.50
N TRP A 406 -1.31 25.84 -26.91
CA TRP A 406 -1.70 26.78 -25.86
C TRP A 406 -0.93 26.43 -24.59
N GLU A 407 0.31 26.93 -24.49
CA GLU A 407 0.77 27.43 -23.20
C GLU A 407 -0.31 28.42 -22.73
N PRO A 408 -0.97 28.19 -21.59
CA PRO A 408 -1.93 29.16 -21.11
C PRO A 408 -1.20 30.50 -21.05
N ARG A 409 -1.65 31.49 -21.83
CA ARG A 409 -1.15 32.87 -21.72
C ARG A 409 -1.45 33.32 -20.30
N VAL A 410 -0.50 33.09 -19.39
CA VAL A 410 -0.58 33.53 -18.01
C VAL A 410 -0.54 35.06 -18.10
N PRO A 411 -1.62 35.77 -17.72
CA PRO A 411 -1.59 37.22 -17.75
C PRO A 411 -0.44 37.70 -16.89
N THR A 412 0.40 38.60 -17.40
CA THR A 412 1.48 39.20 -16.62
C THR A 412 0.89 39.75 -15.33
N PRO A 413 1.36 39.32 -14.15
CA PRO A 413 0.78 39.75 -12.90
C PRO A 413 0.94 41.27 -12.75
N CYS A 414 -0.15 41.97 -12.42
CA CYS A 414 -0.08 43.38 -12.12
C CYS A 414 0.61 43.57 -10.77
N THR A 415 1.66 44.40 -10.77
CA THR A 415 2.32 44.80 -9.54
C THR A 415 1.38 45.67 -8.72
N VAL A 416 1.47 45.54 -7.40
CA VAL A 416 0.74 46.37 -6.45
C VAL A 416 1.73 47.02 -5.48
N PRO A 417 1.40 48.20 -4.91
CA PRO A 417 2.21 48.79 -3.87
C PRO A 417 2.35 47.84 -2.68
N ARG A 418 3.57 47.73 -2.12
CA ARG A 418 3.81 47.03 -0.86
C ARG A 418 2.94 47.66 0.23
N ARG A 419 2.15 46.84 0.92
CA ARG A 419 1.28 47.31 2.02
C ARG A 419 2.02 47.47 3.34
N LEU A 420 3.13 46.77 3.49
CA LEU A 420 3.93 46.73 4.71
C LEU A 420 5.35 46.29 4.34
N GLU A 421 6.35 46.88 4.98
CA GLU A 421 7.70 46.33 4.99
C GLU A 421 7.77 45.27 6.09
N ILE A 422 7.74 43.99 5.69
CA ILE A 422 7.68 42.88 6.64
C ILE A 422 8.92 42.91 7.55
N GLU A 423 10.11 43.09 6.98
CA GLU A 423 11.37 43.12 7.74
C GLU A 423 11.39 44.21 8.83
N ALA A 424 10.82 45.38 8.56
CA ALA A 424 10.74 46.48 9.52
C ALA A 424 9.69 46.26 10.63
N THR A 425 8.71 45.40 10.38
CA THR A 425 7.57 45.16 11.30
C THR A 425 7.71 43.85 12.07
N LEU A 426 8.52 42.92 11.56
CA LEU A 426 8.68 41.58 12.12
C LEU A 426 9.49 41.64 13.43
N PRO A 427 8.97 41.10 14.55
CA PRO A 427 9.73 41.05 15.79
C PRO A 427 11.03 40.25 15.62
N LEU A 428 12.13 40.70 16.22
CA LEU A 428 13.43 39.98 16.16
C LEU A 428 13.34 38.53 16.67
N ASN A 429 12.37 38.24 17.55
CA ASN A 429 12.09 36.92 18.11
C ASN A 429 10.83 36.26 17.50
N TRP A 430 10.42 36.64 16.29
CA TRP A 430 9.18 36.15 15.66
C TRP A 430 9.12 34.61 15.63
N SER A 431 10.26 33.94 15.43
CA SER A 431 10.34 32.49 15.36
C SER A 431 10.06 31.81 16.71
N GLN A 432 10.43 32.44 17.83
CA GLN A 432 10.04 32.01 19.19
C GLN A 432 8.58 32.36 19.48
N THR A 433 8.11 33.51 18.99
CA THR A 433 6.70 33.95 19.13
C THR A 433 5.73 32.99 18.44
N LEU A 434 6.14 32.29 17.38
CA LEU A 434 5.30 31.24 16.77
C LEU A 434 4.89 30.13 17.74
N ALA A 435 5.70 29.81 18.75
CA ALA A 435 5.37 28.78 19.74
C ALA A 435 4.29 29.24 20.74
N THR A 436 4.08 30.55 20.87
CA THR A 436 3.06 31.13 21.77
C THR A 436 1.74 31.43 21.05
N ILE A 437 1.76 31.48 19.71
CA ILE A 437 0.55 31.62 18.88
C ILE A 437 -0.22 30.29 18.88
N ARG A 438 -1.51 30.34 19.24
CA ARG A 438 -2.40 29.17 19.17
C ARG A 438 -2.68 28.78 17.72
N SER A 439 -1.91 27.85 17.20
CA SER A 439 -2.15 27.16 15.94
C SER A 439 -2.45 25.69 16.22
N ASP A 440 -3.43 25.11 15.51
CA ASP A 440 -3.72 23.68 15.58
C ASP A 440 -2.64 22.82 14.90
N PHE A 441 -1.64 23.45 14.25
CA PHE A 441 -0.60 22.80 13.45
C PHE A 441 0.79 22.84 14.10
N PRO A 442 1.69 21.90 13.78
CA PRO A 442 3.06 21.88 14.27
C PRO A 442 3.81 23.19 13.98
N VAL A 443 4.55 23.69 14.97
CA VAL A 443 5.30 24.96 14.89
C VAL A 443 6.31 24.95 13.74
N ASP A 444 6.99 23.83 13.49
CA ASP A 444 7.99 23.74 12.43
C ASP A 444 7.37 23.88 11.02
N PHE A 445 6.17 23.34 10.81
CA PHE A 445 5.43 23.52 9.56
C PHE A 445 5.03 24.98 9.35
N VAL A 446 4.50 25.62 10.40
CA VAL A 446 4.11 27.03 10.36
C VAL A 446 5.33 27.93 10.11
N ARG A 447 6.45 27.64 10.79
CA ARG A 447 7.72 28.34 10.62
C ARG A 447 8.20 28.26 9.17
N SER A 448 8.20 27.08 8.57
CA SER A 448 8.62 26.87 7.18
C SER A 448 7.83 27.73 6.18
N ILE A 449 6.52 27.89 6.37
CA ILE A 449 5.71 28.77 5.51
C ILE A 449 6.07 30.25 5.73
N CYS A 450 6.30 30.67 6.98
CA CYS A 450 6.70 32.04 7.28
C CYS A 450 8.07 32.37 6.69
N GLU A 451 9.06 31.49 6.86
CA GLU A 451 10.40 31.63 6.28
C GLU A 451 10.32 31.79 4.77
N PHE A 452 9.50 30.97 4.10
CA PHE A 452 9.27 31.09 2.67
C PHE A 452 8.71 32.47 2.28
N ILE A 453 7.62 32.91 2.94
CA ILE A 453 6.98 34.20 2.62
C ILE A 453 7.93 35.38 2.88
N PHE A 454 8.66 35.36 4.00
CA PHE A 454 9.57 36.45 4.36
C PHE A 454 10.80 36.50 3.47
N GLN A 455 11.34 35.34 3.09
CA GLN A 455 12.44 35.25 2.14
C GLN A 455 12.04 35.77 0.76
N GLN A 456 10.83 35.44 0.30
CA GLN A 456 10.28 35.95 -0.96
C GLN A 456 10.06 37.47 -0.90
N ASP A 457 9.48 38.00 0.19
CA ASP A 457 9.24 39.44 0.33
C ASP A 457 10.54 40.26 0.39
N ALA A 458 11.55 39.75 1.09
CA ALA A 458 12.85 40.41 1.22
C ALA A 458 13.65 40.43 -0.10
N SER A 459 13.49 39.40 -0.94
CA SER A 459 14.26 39.25 -2.19
C SER A 459 13.57 39.85 -3.41
N ALA A 460 12.24 40.02 -3.38
CA ALA A 460 11.48 40.55 -4.51
C ALA A 460 11.62 42.07 -4.63
N THR A 461 11.65 42.60 -5.85
CA THR A 461 11.57 44.06 -6.10
C THR A 461 10.12 44.56 -6.16
N GLU A 462 9.20 43.68 -6.55
CA GLU A 462 7.79 43.99 -6.77
C GLU A 462 6.90 43.18 -5.81
N ALA A 463 5.69 43.67 -5.55
CA ALA A 463 4.68 42.96 -4.75
C ALA A 463 3.45 42.63 -5.60
N TYR A 464 2.78 41.53 -5.25
CA TYR A 464 1.62 41.03 -5.98
C TYR A 464 0.48 40.64 -5.04
N GLU A 465 -0.75 40.65 -5.55
CA GLU A 465 -1.89 39.99 -4.89
C GLU A 465 -1.80 38.48 -5.14
N LEU A 466 -1.22 37.76 -4.18
CA LEU A 466 -1.05 36.32 -4.20
C LEU A 466 -2.23 35.65 -3.48
N SER A 467 -3.06 34.90 -4.20
CA SER A 467 -4.11 34.10 -3.56
C SER A 467 -3.51 32.95 -2.73
N TRP A 468 -4.22 32.49 -1.70
CA TRP A 468 -3.81 31.29 -0.95
C TRP A 468 -3.66 30.06 -1.84
N LEU A 469 -4.40 30.02 -2.96
CA LEU A 469 -4.31 28.95 -3.94
C LEU A 469 -3.00 29.04 -4.73
N GLU A 470 -2.60 30.22 -5.20
CA GLU A 470 -1.31 30.42 -5.86
C GLU A 470 -0.14 30.15 -4.91
N LEU A 471 -0.26 30.52 -3.64
CA LEU A 471 0.75 30.18 -2.62
C LEU A 471 0.93 28.66 -2.46
N VAL A 472 -0.14 27.87 -2.53
CA VAL A 472 -0.06 26.39 -2.51
C VAL A 472 0.81 25.87 -3.66
N PHE A 473 0.67 26.45 -4.86
CA PHE A 473 1.47 26.07 -6.03
C PHE A 473 2.91 26.58 -5.95
N ALA A 474 3.14 27.78 -5.41
CA ALA A 474 4.49 28.29 -5.17
C ALA A 474 5.26 27.41 -4.16
N LEU A 475 4.63 27.08 -3.03
CA LEU A 475 5.21 26.17 -2.03
C LEU A 475 5.46 24.76 -2.57
N HIS A 476 4.64 24.30 -3.52
CA HIS A 476 4.82 23.01 -4.16
C HIS A 476 6.02 22.99 -5.12
N LEU A 477 6.20 24.05 -5.91
CA LEU A 477 7.31 24.15 -6.87
C LEU A 477 8.67 24.22 -6.21
N GLU A 478 8.72 24.80 -5.01
CA GLU A 478 9.96 24.96 -4.22
C GLU A 478 10.21 23.77 -3.27
N ASP A 479 9.31 22.78 -3.21
CA ASP A 479 9.35 21.61 -2.31
C ASP A 479 9.56 21.97 -0.83
N ARG A 480 9.13 23.17 -0.41
CA ARG A 480 9.41 23.72 0.93
C ARG A 480 8.45 23.21 2.00
N ALA A 481 7.25 22.76 1.63
CA ALA A 481 6.17 22.48 2.58
C ALA A 481 5.91 20.98 2.78
N GLN A 482 6.41 20.42 3.88
CA GLN A 482 5.95 19.12 4.39
C GLN A 482 4.65 19.30 5.16
N TYR A 483 3.53 19.04 4.51
CA TYR A 483 2.21 19.22 5.12
C TYR A 483 2.02 18.31 6.34
N PRO A 484 1.48 18.83 7.46
CA PRO A 484 1.25 18.06 8.65
C PRO A 484 0.12 17.05 8.42
N VAL A 485 0.07 16.05 9.28
CA VAL A 485 -0.83 14.91 9.18
C VAL A 485 -1.64 14.81 10.45
N SER A 486 -2.92 14.46 10.34
CA SER A 486 -3.78 14.29 11.50
C SER A 486 -3.52 12.91 12.11
N GLY A 487 -3.10 12.89 13.37
CA GLY A 487 -2.87 11.68 14.15
C GLY A 487 -4.17 10.99 14.56
N PRO A 488 -4.09 9.77 15.14
CA PRO A 488 -5.27 9.00 15.57
C PRO A 488 -6.12 9.70 16.65
N ASP A 489 -5.52 10.65 17.39
CA ASP A 489 -6.15 11.48 18.40
C ASP A 489 -6.77 12.77 17.82
N GLY A 490 -6.71 12.95 16.50
CA GLY A 490 -7.20 14.13 15.79
C GLY A 490 -6.25 15.34 15.82
N LYS A 491 -5.09 15.24 16.49
CA LYS A 491 -4.10 16.34 16.53
C LYS A 491 -3.21 16.32 15.30
N TRP A 492 -2.76 17.49 14.85
CA TRP A 492 -1.83 17.58 13.74
C TRP A 492 -0.40 17.37 14.23
N CYS A 493 0.32 16.43 13.60
CA CYS A 493 1.74 16.18 13.85
C CYS A 493 2.57 16.39 12.58
N SER A 494 3.89 16.53 12.74
CA SER A 494 4.80 16.68 11.60
C SER A 494 4.89 15.38 10.82
N ALA A 495 4.80 15.45 9.49
CA ALA A 495 4.96 14.29 8.62
C ALA A 495 6.35 13.63 8.74
N SER A 496 7.36 14.37 9.21
CA SER A 496 8.71 13.85 9.47
C SER A 496 8.78 12.88 10.65
N LEU A 497 7.79 12.88 11.54
CA LEU A 497 7.72 11.99 12.71
C LEU A 497 7.07 10.63 12.38
N LEU A 498 6.54 10.46 11.17
CA LEU A 498 5.92 9.20 10.75
C LEU A 498 6.92 8.34 9.96
N ALA A 499 7.05 7.07 10.37
CA ALA A 499 7.80 6.06 9.63
C ALA A 499 7.24 5.81 8.21
N PHE A 500 5.92 6.02 8.03
CA PHE A 500 5.24 5.92 6.74
C PHE A 500 4.48 7.21 6.45
N ARG A 501 4.91 7.94 5.41
CA ARG A 501 4.27 9.20 5.01
C ARG A 501 2.93 8.91 4.34
N PRO A 502 1.80 9.47 4.81
CA PRO A 502 0.54 9.38 4.09
C PRO A 502 0.64 10.11 2.74
N PRO A 503 -0.26 9.80 1.79
CA PRO A 503 -0.30 10.50 0.51
C PRO A 503 -0.48 12.00 0.73
N ALA A 504 0.20 12.81 -0.09
CA ALA A 504 0.15 14.26 0.03
C ALA A 504 -1.30 14.76 -0.06
N PRO A 505 -1.70 15.76 0.75
CA PRO A 505 -3.06 16.29 0.70
C PRO A 505 -3.41 16.82 -0.70
N THR A 506 -4.69 16.75 -1.04
CA THR A 506 -5.25 17.39 -2.25
C THR A 506 -5.05 18.90 -2.22
N VAL A 507 -5.17 19.61 -3.35
CA VAL A 507 -5.12 21.08 -3.42
C VAL A 507 -6.11 21.71 -2.45
N ALA A 508 -7.34 21.20 -2.36
CA ALA A 508 -8.32 21.64 -1.36
C ALA A 508 -7.83 21.43 0.08
N GLY A 509 -7.20 20.30 0.37
CA GLY A 509 -6.60 20.00 1.66
C GLY A 509 -5.44 20.94 2.00
N ARG A 510 -4.48 21.10 1.09
CA ARG A 510 -3.34 22.02 1.22
C ARG A 510 -3.79 23.46 1.44
N LEU A 511 -4.74 23.92 0.64
CA LEU A 511 -5.36 25.25 0.74
C LEU A 511 -6.03 25.46 2.10
N SER A 512 -6.79 24.47 2.58
CA SER A 512 -7.43 24.54 3.90
C SER A 512 -6.39 24.59 5.03
N ILE A 513 -5.33 23.80 4.94
CA ILE A 513 -4.26 23.75 5.95
C ILE A 513 -3.52 25.09 5.98
N ILE A 514 -3.02 25.58 4.85
CA ILE A 514 -2.30 26.86 4.77
C ILE A 514 -3.16 28.01 5.30
N ARG A 515 -4.43 28.08 4.88
CA ARG A 515 -5.34 29.15 5.32
C ARG A 515 -5.60 29.12 6.83
N LYS A 516 -5.77 27.93 7.42
CA LYS A 516 -5.98 27.78 8.86
C LYS A 516 -4.71 28.03 9.66
N ALA A 517 -3.55 27.66 9.14
CA ALA A 517 -2.24 27.88 9.76
C ALA A 517 -1.85 29.36 9.75
N MET A 518 -2.02 30.06 8.63
CA MET A 518 -1.49 31.41 8.46
C MET A 518 -2.34 32.52 9.09
N ARG A 519 -3.66 32.33 9.21
CA ARG A 519 -4.54 33.38 9.77
C ARG A 519 -4.21 33.76 11.23
N PRO A 520 -4.07 32.80 12.17
CA PRO A 520 -3.64 33.12 13.54
C PRO A 520 -2.25 33.73 13.59
N VAL A 521 -1.36 33.29 12.70
CA VAL A 521 0.04 33.73 12.66
C VAL A 521 0.17 35.19 12.20
N LEU A 522 -0.52 35.55 11.11
CA LEU A 522 -0.53 36.93 10.64
C LEU A 522 -1.10 37.87 11.69
N HIS A 523 -2.13 37.45 12.42
CA HIS A 523 -2.66 38.25 13.54
C HIS A 523 -1.68 38.31 14.72
N GLY A 524 -1.04 37.19 15.09
CA GLY A 524 -0.10 37.12 16.22
C GLY A 524 1.21 37.85 15.98
N LEU A 525 1.62 38.01 14.72
CA LEU A 525 2.80 38.78 14.31
C LEU A 525 2.48 40.22 13.87
N ASN A 526 1.23 40.66 14.02
CA ASN A 526 0.76 42.00 13.60
C ASN A 526 0.93 42.29 12.09
N LEU A 527 0.78 41.26 11.25
CA LEU A 527 0.90 41.28 9.79
C LEU A 527 -0.46 41.17 9.07
N GLN A 528 -1.58 41.38 9.76
CA GLN A 528 -2.94 41.26 9.21
C GLN A 528 -3.22 42.23 8.05
N SER A 529 -2.47 43.34 7.94
CA SER A 529 -2.58 44.31 6.83
C SER A 529 -2.18 43.73 5.47
N LEU A 530 -1.40 42.64 5.47
CA LEU A 530 -1.05 41.90 4.25
C LEU A 530 -2.24 41.16 3.66
N MET A 531 -3.28 40.86 4.45
CA MET A 531 -4.42 40.08 3.97
C MET A 531 -5.26 40.84 2.94
N VAL A 532 -5.64 40.14 1.88
CA VAL A 532 -6.57 40.64 0.86
C VAL A 532 -7.68 39.62 0.62
N GLN A 533 -8.86 40.11 0.29
CA GLN A 533 -10.05 39.32 -0.03
C GLN A 533 -10.57 39.74 -1.40
N GLY A 534 -11.33 38.87 -2.05
CA GLY A 534 -11.98 39.24 -3.32
C GLY A 534 -11.08 39.10 -4.56
N ILE A 535 -9.95 38.41 -4.45
CA ILE A 535 -9.04 38.18 -5.58
C ILE A 535 -9.80 37.44 -6.70
N ASP A 536 -9.84 38.05 -7.88
CA ASP A 536 -10.40 37.44 -9.10
C ASP A 536 -9.39 36.51 -9.73
N ARG A 537 -9.81 35.29 -10.05
CA ARG A 537 -9.03 34.34 -10.85
C ARG A 537 -9.86 33.68 -11.97
N SER A 538 -10.81 34.44 -12.49
CA SER A 538 -11.61 34.03 -13.65
C SER A 538 -10.77 33.81 -14.91
N ASP A 539 -9.58 34.42 -14.99
CA ASP A 539 -8.54 34.17 -16.01
C ASP A 539 -8.06 32.71 -16.02
N PHE A 540 -8.15 32.01 -14.89
CA PHE A 540 -7.89 30.57 -14.76
C PHE A 540 -9.17 29.71 -14.79
N GLY A 541 -10.33 30.28 -15.09
CA GLY A 541 -11.61 29.57 -15.05
C GLY A 541 -12.11 29.27 -13.62
N ILE A 542 -11.62 30.00 -12.62
CA ILE A 542 -12.08 29.91 -11.22
C ILE A 542 -13.26 30.87 -11.03
N GLY A 543 -14.45 30.30 -10.82
CA GLY A 543 -15.72 31.05 -10.77
C GLY A 543 -16.05 31.68 -9.42
N PHE A 544 -15.13 31.65 -8.44
CA PHE A 544 -15.35 32.20 -7.11
C PHE A 544 -14.16 33.03 -6.64
N ARG A 545 -14.44 34.01 -5.78
CA ARG A 545 -13.44 34.93 -5.23
C ARG A 545 -12.55 34.23 -4.21
N LEU A 546 -11.26 34.54 -4.26
CA LEU A 546 -10.25 33.98 -3.37
C LEU A 546 -9.78 35.02 -2.33
N ASP A 547 -9.31 34.51 -1.19
CA ASP A 547 -8.55 35.31 -0.22
C ASP A 547 -7.05 35.07 -0.48
N GLY A 548 -6.20 35.97 0.01
CA GLY A 548 -4.75 35.88 -0.19
C GLY A 548 -3.95 36.90 0.61
N LEU A 549 -2.77 37.21 0.10
CA LEU A 549 -1.80 38.15 0.65
C LEU A 549 -1.34 39.14 -0.42
N VAL A 550 -0.98 40.35 0.02
CA VAL A 550 -0.11 41.24 -0.75
C VAL A 550 1.30 41.09 -0.23
N VAL A 551 2.19 40.52 -1.02
CA VAL A 551 3.57 40.23 -0.61
C VAL A 551 4.50 40.24 -1.82
N GLY A 552 5.77 40.56 -1.60
CA GLY A 552 6.82 40.36 -2.58
C GLY A 552 7.03 38.88 -2.89
N VAL A 553 7.07 38.55 -4.17
CA VAL A 553 7.37 37.20 -4.67
C VAL A 553 8.24 37.36 -5.90
N ASP A 554 9.24 36.49 -6.05
CA ASP A 554 10.00 36.42 -7.29
C ASP A 554 9.07 36.24 -8.50
N SER A 555 9.21 37.12 -9.50
CA SER A 555 8.30 37.18 -10.65
C SER A 555 8.32 35.89 -11.47
N GLU A 556 9.46 35.21 -11.56
CA GLU A 556 9.60 33.94 -12.27
C GLU A 556 8.89 32.81 -11.51
N LEU A 557 9.10 32.71 -10.19
CA LEU A 557 8.40 31.76 -9.34
C LEU A 557 6.89 31.98 -9.38
N PHE A 558 6.44 33.24 -9.34
CA PHE A 558 5.01 33.55 -9.38
C PHE A 558 4.38 33.17 -10.72
N LEU A 559 5.06 33.45 -11.83
CA LEU A 559 4.64 33.03 -13.17
C LEU A 559 4.57 31.50 -13.29
N ARG A 560 5.59 30.77 -12.80
CA ARG A 560 5.62 29.31 -12.78
C ARG A 560 4.50 28.73 -11.92
N ALA A 561 4.20 29.32 -10.76
CA ALA A 561 3.11 28.92 -9.90
C ALA A 561 1.75 29.09 -10.60
N ARG A 562 1.55 30.23 -11.28
CA ARG A 562 0.33 30.50 -12.06
C ARG A 562 0.20 29.59 -13.29
N ALA A 563 1.29 29.28 -13.99
CA ALA A 563 1.29 28.30 -15.06
C ALA A 563 0.94 26.89 -14.56
N SER A 564 1.45 26.52 -13.39
CA SER A 564 1.11 25.25 -12.73
C SER A 564 -0.36 25.19 -12.32
N LEU A 565 -0.89 26.28 -11.75
CA LEU A 565 -2.32 26.42 -11.46
C LEU A 565 -3.17 26.33 -12.74
N GLY A 566 -2.76 27.02 -13.81
CA GLY A 566 -3.42 27.00 -15.11
C GLY A 566 -3.51 25.60 -15.71
N ARG A 567 -2.43 24.81 -15.63
CA ARG A 567 -2.43 23.39 -16.04
C ARG A 567 -3.36 22.55 -15.15
N PHE A 568 -3.37 22.80 -13.84
CA PHE A 568 -4.22 22.07 -12.90
C PHE A 568 -5.72 22.27 -13.18
N VAL A 569 -6.11 23.47 -13.63
CA VAL A 569 -7.51 23.80 -13.96
C VAL A 569 -7.88 23.60 -15.43
N GLN A 570 -6.90 23.29 -16.30
CA GLN A 570 -7.09 23.21 -17.75
C GLN A 570 -8.24 22.24 -18.14
N GLY A 571 -9.14 22.74 -18.99
CA GLY A 571 -10.28 21.99 -19.52
C GLY A 571 -11.46 21.81 -18.54
N ARG A 572 -11.51 22.52 -17.41
CA ARG A 572 -12.63 22.47 -16.45
C ARG A 572 -12.89 23.84 -15.81
N SER A 573 -14.14 24.29 -15.74
CA SER A 573 -14.47 25.43 -14.90
C SER A 573 -14.47 25.02 -13.42
N VAL A 574 -13.76 25.77 -12.57
CA VAL A 574 -13.72 25.54 -11.12
C VAL A 574 -14.84 26.38 -10.49
N GLY A 575 -16.08 25.91 -10.64
CA GLY A 575 -17.26 26.60 -10.09
C GLY A 575 -17.47 26.38 -8.58
N THR A 576 -16.84 25.36 -7.99
CA THR A 576 -16.98 25.04 -6.55
C THR A 576 -15.66 24.59 -5.94
N LYS A 577 -15.53 24.72 -4.60
CA LYS A 577 -14.36 24.24 -3.84
C LYS A 577 -14.09 22.74 -3.99
N ALA A 578 -15.13 21.95 -4.30
CA ALA A 578 -15.01 20.50 -4.53
C ALA A 578 -14.15 20.17 -5.76
N ALA A 579 -14.08 21.07 -6.76
CA ALA A 579 -13.27 20.88 -7.94
C ALA A 579 -11.74 20.88 -7.64
N LEU A 580 -11.34 21.39 -6.48
CA LEU A 580 -9.95 21.41 -5.98
C LEU A 580 -9.55 20.13 -5.20
N ALA A 581 -10.45 19.15 -5.03
CA ALA A 581 -10.19 17.94 -4.24
C ALA A 581 -9.37 16.89 -5.03
N ARG A 582 -8.21 17.28 -5.58
CA ARG A 582 -7.27 16.43 -6.33
C ARG A 582 -5.82 16.70 -5.93
N PRO A 583 -4.89 15.74 -6.05
CA PRO A 583 -3.46 16.01 -5.86
C PRO A 583 -2.92 16.98 -6.92
N ILE A 584 -1.83 17.68 -6.61
CA ILE A 584 -1.06 18.51 -7.56
C ILE A 584 -0.19 17.60 -8.41
#